data_AF-A0A6C0RGI2-F1
#
_entry.id   AF-A0A6C0RGI2-F1
#
_cell.length_a   1.000
_cell.length_b   1.000
_cell.length_c   1.000
_cell.angle_alpha   90.00
_cell.angle_beta   90.00
_cell.angle_gamma   90.00
#
_symmetry.space_group_name_H-M   'P 1'
#
loop_
_entity.id
_entity.type
_entity.pdbx_description
1 polymer ?
#
loop_
_entity_poly.entity_id
_entity_poly.type
_entity_poly.pdbx_seq_one_letter_code
_entity_poly.pdbx_strand_id
1 'polypeptide(L)'
;MNTENTFNEENLPSEKQTEVKPETLELTEEINHNLHSAGKWSQFLAILGFIGVGFLVLSGITMSVVMAFLPNNTADFFPFPMFLVGFLYIIFAGVYFLPVLYLYRFSSSIKQAVALKKQDQLSSAFNNLRAHYKTFGIIMIVFMCLYPILIIGMVLFGFFSGFGGAEGIPM
;
A
#
# COMPACT_ATOMS: atom_id res chain seq x y z
N MET A 1 78.92 16.10 42.10
CA MET A 1 78.91 16.83 40.82
C MET A 1 77.56 16.53 40.19
N ASN A 2 76.76 17.58 40.06
CA ASN A 2 75.39 17.60 39.56
C ASN A 2 75.36 17.39 38.03
N THR A 3 74.29 16.80 37.51
CA THR A 3 73.35 17.32 36.48
C THR A 3 72.53 16.12 36.01
N GLU A 4 71.29 15.99 36.44
CA GLU A 4 70.13 16.43 35.64
C GLU A 4 70.02 15.66 34.33
N ASN A 5 69.16 14.64 34.32
CA ASN A 5 67.95 14.70 33.51
C ASN A 5 67.06 13.52 33.91
N THR A 6 66.25 13.77 34.92
CA THR A 6 64.89 13.25 35.00
C THR A 6 64.22 13.65 33.68
N PHE A 7 64.27 12.76 32.69
CA PHE A 7 63.40 12.87 31.53
C PHE A 7 62.01 12.56 32.08
N ASN A 8 61.34 13.63 32.45
CA ASN A 8 59.94 13.64 32.78
C ASN A 8 59.22 12.96 31.62
N GLU A 9 58.77 11.72 31.80
CA GLU A 9 57.58 11.23 31.13
C GLU A 9 56.39 11.97 31.75
N GLU A 10 56.37 13.27 31.46
CA GLU A 10 55.26 14.16 31.62
C GLU A 10 54.11 13.57 30.82
N ASN A 11 53.11 13.08 31.57
CA ASN A 11 51.72 12.98 31.17
C ASN A 11 51.50 13.06 29.66
N LEU A 12 51.61 11.92 28.97
CA LEU A 12 50.75 11.70 27.82
C LEU A 12 49.32 11.86 28.37
N PRO A 13 48.55 12.86 27.92
CA PRO A 13 47.13 12.85 28.18
C PRO A 13 46.66 11.49 27.69
N SER A 14 46.18 10.66 28.62
CA SER A 14 45.36 9.51 28.29
C SER A 14 44.32 10.05 27.33
N GLU A 15 44.58 9.84 26.03
CA GLU A 15 43.65 10.13 24.97
C GLU A 15 42.44 9.33 25.39
N LYS A 16 41.47 10.01 25.99
CA LYS A 16 40.15 9.47 26.25
C LYS A 16 39.69 9.04 24.87
N GLN A 17 39.94 7.78 24.55
CA GLN A 17 39.30 7.07 23.47
C GLN A 17 37.83 7.28 23.79
N THR A 18 37.25 8.28 23.12
CA THR A 18 35.83 8.47 23.12
C THR A 18 35.38 7.26 22.34
N GLU A 19 35.08 6.18 23.04
CA GLU A 19 34.44 5.00 22.50
C GLU A 19 33.22 5.56 21.78
N VAL A 20 33.35 5.71 20.46
CA VAL A 20 32.23 6.06 19.59
C VAL A 20 31.39 4.79 19.62
N LYS A 21 30.59 4.66 20.69
CA LYS A 21 29.50 3.70 20.78
C LYS A 21 28.78 3.88 19.45
N PRO A 22 28.75 2.85 18.58
CA PRO A 22 27.99 2.98 17.35
C PRO A 22 26.62 3.46 17.80
N GLU A 23 26.15 4.56 17.23
CA GLU A 23 24.87 5.16 17.58
C GLU A 23 23.77 4.22 17.07
N THR A 24 23.69 3.05 17.70
CA THR A 24 22.71 2.02 17.45
C THR A 24 21.47 2.53 18.11
N LEU A 25 20.50 2.90 17.28
CA LEU A 25 19.19 3.35 17.72
C LEU A 25 18.60 2.29 18.67
N GLU A 26 18.62 2.57 19.97
CA GLU A 26 18.15 1.63 20.98
C GLU A 26 16.61 1.64 20.96
N LEU A 27 16.02 0.46 20.75
CA LEU A 27 14.58 0.29 20.80
C LEU A 27 14.12 0.35 22.26
N THR A 28 13.75 1.55 22.72
CA THR A 28 13.12 1.75 24.02
C THR A 28 11.87 0.87 24.14
N GLU A 29 11.52 0.50 25.37
CA GLU A 29 10.32 -0.31 25.65
C GLU A 29 9.05 0.32 25.05
N GLU A 30 8.95 1.65 25.06
CA GLU A 30 7.87 2.39 24.41
C GLU A 30 7.78 2.17 22.90
N ILE A 31 8.93 2.17 22.19
CA ILE A 31 8.99 1.94 20.75
C ILE A 31 8.50 0.52 20.44
N ASN A 32 8.97 -0.47 21.21
CA ASN A 32 8.53 -1.86 21.05
C ASN A 32 7.03 -2.03 21.30
N HIS A 33 6.50 -1.36 22.33
CA HIS A 33 5.05 -1.37 22.61
C HIS A 33 4.24 -0.80 21.43
N ASN A 34 4.66 0.35 20.90
CA ASN A 34 4.01 1.00 19.77
C ASN A 34 4.09 0.16 18.49
N LEU A 35 5.25 -0.42 18.18
CA LEU A 35 5.44 -1.30 17.02
C LEU A 35 4.58 -2.57 17.12
N HIS A 36 4.46 -3.14 18.32
CA HIS A 36 3.60 -4.30 18.54
C HIS A 36 2.12 -3.94 18.36
N SER A 37 1.69 -2.78 18.86
CA SER A 37 0.33 -2.25 18.64
C SER A 37 0.05 -2.01 17.15
N ALA A 38 0.96 -1.32 16.45
CA ALA A 38 0.86 -1.09 15.01
C ALA A 38 0.80 -2.41 14.22
N GLY A 39 1.57 -3.42 14.62
CA GLY A 39 1.52 -4.76 14.05
C GLY A 39 0.16 -5.44 14.23
N LYS A 40 -0.47 -5.30 15.40
CA LYS A 40 -1.82 -5.84 15.65
C LYS A 40 -2.88 -5.16 14.78
N TRP A 41 -2.88 -3.83 14.73
CA TRP A 41 -3.81 -3.07 13.89
C TRP A 41 -3.61 -3.37 12.40
N SER A 42 -2.35 -3.45 11.96
CA SER A 42 -2.02 -3.85 10.59
C SER A 42 -2.53 -5.24 10.25
N GLN A 43 -2.50 -6.21 11.18
CA GLN A 43 -3.09 -7.53 10.93
C GLN A 43 -4.59 -7.45 10.75
N PHE A 44 -5.26 -6.67 11.60
CA PHE A 44 -6.70 -6.48 11.54
C PHE A 44 -7.13 -5.86 10.21
N LEU A 45 -6.43 -4.80 9.77
CA LEU A 45 -6.66 -4.18 8.46
C LEU A 45 -6.38 -5.14 7.30
N ALA A 46 -5.34 -5.97 7.41
CA ALA A 46 -5.04 -6.96 6.38
C ALA A 46 -6.15 -8.03 6.26
N ILE A 47 -6.69 -8.51 7.39
CA ILE A 47 -7.81 -9.47 7.39
C ILE A 47 -9.05 -8.84 6.76
N LEU A 48 -9.41 -7.62 7.17
CA LEU A 48 -10.52 -6.87 6.57
C LEU A 48 -10.30 -6.64 5.06
N GLY A 49 -9.08 -6.32 4.66
CA GLY A 49 -8.71 -6.15 3.25
C GLY A 49 -8.88 -7.44 2.45
N PHE A 50 -8.46 -8.60 2.98
CA PHE A 50 -8.65 -9.89 2.31
C PHE A 50 -10.13 -10.26 2.19
N ILE A 51 -10.91 -10.00 3.23
CA ILE A 51 -12.37 -10.19 3.18
C ILE A 51 -12.98 -9.28 2.10
N GLY A 52 -12.59 -8.00 2.06
CA GLY A 52 -13.03 -7.05 1.04
C GLY A 52 -12.68 -7.49 -0.38
N VAL A 53 -11.46 -7.98 -0.60
CA VAL A 53 -11.04 -8.56 -1.90
C VAL A 53 -11.88 -9.79 -2.24
N GLY A 54 -12.17 -10.66 -1.27
CA GLY A 54 -13.07 -11.81 -1.46
C GLY A 54 -14.47 -11.39 -1.90
N PHE A 55 -15.03 -10.36 -1.28
CA PHE A 55 -16.31 -9.79 -1.69
C PHE A 55 -16.27 -9.14 -3.08
N LEU A 56 -15.16 -8.49 -3.47
CA LEU A 56 -14.99 -7.95 -4.83
C LEU A 56 -14.98 -9.04 -5.90
N VAL A 57 -14.31 -10.17 -5.62
CA VAL A 57 -14.33 -11.32 -6.53
C VAL A 57 -15.72 -11.93 -6.60
N LEU A 58 -16.35 -12.14 -5.45
CA LEU A 58 -17.69 -12.72 -5.37
C LEU A 58 -18.73 -11.85 -6.09
N SER A 59 -18.68 -10.52 -5.92
CA SER A 59 -19.58 -9.60 -6.60
C SER A 59 -19.33 -9.59 -8.11
N GLY A 60 -18.07 -9.59 -8.55
CA GLY A 60 -17.72 -9.66 -9.97
C GLY A 60 -18.25 -10.93 -10.65
N ILE A 61 -18.07 -12.09 -10.01
CA ILE A 61 -18.60 -13.38 -10.51
C ILE A 61 -20.13 -13.36 -10.49
N THR A 62 -20.74 -12.99 -9.37
CA THR A 62 -22.20 -12.97 -9.22
C THR A 62 -22.84 -12.10 -10.29
N MET A 63 -22.28 -10.90 -10.53
CA MET A 63 -22.81 -9.99 -11.54
C MET A 63 -22.63 -10.56 -12.96
N SER A 64 -21.49 -11.20 -13.24
CA SER A 64 -21.26 -11.86 -14.53
C SER A 64 -22.26 -12.99 -14.79
N VAL A 65 -22.54 -13.82 -13.79
CA VAL A 65 -23.47 -14.95 -13.87
C VAL A 65 -24.91 -14.48 -14.00
N VAL A 66 -25.36 -13.56 -13.13
CA VAL A 66 -26.74 -13.03 -13.16
C VAL A 66 -27.04 -12.38 -14.50
N MET A 67 -26.09 -11.64 -15.06
CA MET A 67 -26.25 -10.97 -16.36
C MET A 67 -26.32 -11.93 -17.54
N ALA A 68 -25.69 -13.10 -17.46
CA ALA A 68 -25.79 -14.12 -18.50
C ALA A 68 -27.22 -14.69 -18.65
N PHE A 69 -28.07 -14.56 -17.63
CA PHE A 69 -29.45 -15.03 -17.64
C PHE A 69 -30.48 -13.92 -17.86
N LEU A 70 -30.06 -12.65 -17.90
CA LEU A 70 -30.96 -11.52 -18.15
C LEU A 70 -31.24 -11.37 -19.65
N PRO A 71 -32.49 -11.06 -20.05
CA PRO A 71 -32.78 -10.69 -21.43
C PRO A 71 -31.97 -9.47 -21.89
N ASN A 72 -31.52 -9.47 -23.15
CA ASN A 72 -30.67 -8.43 -23.77
C ASN A 72 -31.21 -6.99 -23.68
N ASN A 73 -32.46 -6.80 -23.25
CA ASN A 73 -33.12 -5.50 -23.09
C ASN A 73 -32.47 -4.62 -22.01
N THR A 74 -31.51 -5.15 -21.24
CA THR A 74 -30.73 -4.40 -20.25
C THR A 74 -29.48 -3.73 -20.85
N ALA A 75 -29.14 -4.03 -22.11
CA ALA A 75 -28.00 -3.45 -22.81
C ALA A 75 -28.11 -1.92 -23.01
N ASP A 76 -29.32 -1.36 -22.95
CA ASP A 76 -29.54 0.08 -23.17
C ASP A 76 -29.05 0.96 -21.99
N PHE A 77 -28.81 0.38 -20.81
CA PHE A 77 -28.34 1.13 -19.64
C PHE A 77 -26.82 1.32 -19.60
N PHE A 78 -26.05 0.46 -20.26
CA PHE A 78 -24.59 0.54 -20.25
C PHE A 78 -24.06 0.58 -21.68
N PRO A 79 -23.26 1.60 -22.06
CA PRO A 79 -22.71 1.71 -23.42
C PRO A 79 -21.62 0.66 -23.73
N PHE A 80 -21.39 -0.31 -22.84
CA PHE A 80 -20.35 -1.33 -22.96
C PHE A 80 -20.92 -2.72 -22.63
N PRO A 81 -20.37 -3.78 -23.23
CA PRO A 81 -20.72 -5.16 -22.88
C PRO A 81 -20.48 -5.43 -21.38
N MET A 82 -21.53 -5.90 -20.69
CA MET A 82 -21.49 -6.07 -19.23
C MET A 82 -20.47 -7.13 -18.75
N PHE A 83 -20.11 -8.09 -19.60
CA PHE A 83 -19.07 -9.08 -19.29
C PHE A 83 -17.69 -8.42 -19.03
N LEU A 84 -17.41 -7.27 -19.67
CA LEU A 84 -16.19 -6.52 -19.45
C LEU A 84 -16.13 -5.92 -18.04
N VAL A 85 -17.29 -5.52 -17.50
CA VAL A 85 -17.39 -4.97 -16.13
C VAL A 85 -17.00 -6.03 -15.11
N GLY A 86 -17.56 -7.24 -15.22
CA GLY A 86 -17.22 -8.36 -14.35
C GLY A 86 -15.73 -8.72 -14.42
N PHE A 87 -15.15 -8.75 -15.62
CA PHE A 87 -13.72 -8.98 -15.82
C PHE A 87 -12.85 -7.89 -15.19
N LEU A 88 -13.21 -6.61 -15.35
CA LEU A 88 -12.52 -5.49 -14.72
C LEU A 88 -12.56 -5.58 -13.18
N TYR A 89 -13.69 -5.99 -12.60
CA TYR A 89 -13.80 -6.20 -11.16
C TYR A 89 -12.81 -7.24 -10.63
N ILE A 90 -12.60 -8.34 -11.37
CA ILE A 90 -11.61 -9.37 -11.01
C ILE A 90 -10.18 -8.81 -11.11
N ILE A 91 -9.88 -8.03 -12.15
CA ILE A 91 -8.57 -7.35 -12.27
C ILE A 91 -8.35 -6.41 -11.08
N PHE A 92 -9.34 -5.58 -10.73
CA PHE A 92 -9.24 -4.69 -9.57
C PHE A 92 -9.02 -5.49 -8.28
N ALA A 93 -9.73 -6.59 -8.07
CA ALA A 93 -9.51 -7.45 -6.92
C ALA A 93 -8.05 -7.94 -6.83
N GLY A 94 -7.45 -8.34 -7.96
CA GLY A 94 -6.03 -8.71 -8.03
C GLY A 94 -5.09 -7.55 -7.71
N VAL A 95 -5.38 -6.34 -8.19
CA VAL A 95 -4.59 -5.14 -7.89
C VAL A 95 -4.68 -4.76 -6.41
N TYR A 96 -5.87 -4.80 -5.81
CA TYR A 96 -6.10 -4.51 -4.39
C TYR A 96 -5.56 -5.60 -3.46
N PHE A 97 -5.41 -6.83 -3.94
CA PHE A 97 -4.80 -7.92 -3.16
C PHE A 97 -3.33 -7.61 -2.80
N LEU A 98 -2.57 -6.97 -3.70
CA LEU A 98 -1.15 -6.67 -3.48
C LEU A 98 -0.89 -5.79 -2.24
N PRO A 99 -1.50 -4.59 -2.07
CA PRO A 99 -1.28 -3.77 -0.88
C PRO A 99 -1.72 -4.48 0.41
N VAL A 100 -2.81 -5.26 0.37
CA VAL A 100 -3.28 -6.04 1.52
C VAL A 100 -2.26 -7.11 1.92
N LEU A 101 -1.65 -7.78 0.94
CA LEU A 101 -0.60 -8.77 1.17
C LEU A 101 0.64 -8.16 1.83
N TYR A 102 1.09 -6.98 1.37
CA TYR A 102 2.23 -6.29 2.00
C TYR A 102 1.92 -5.86 3.44
N LEU A 103 0.67 -5.44 3.71
CA LEU A 103 0.23 -5.09 5.05
C LEU A 103 0.25 -6.31 5.99
N TYR A 104 -0.21 -7.47 5.50
CA TYR A 104 -0.12 -8.73 6.25
C TYR A 104 1.33 -9.12 6.55
N ARG A 105 2.24 -9.00 5.57
CA ARG A 105 3.67 -9.29 5.75
C ARG A 105 4.33 -8.36 6.76
N PHE A 106 4.01 -7.07 6.73
CA PHE A 106 4.47 -6.10 7.74
C PHE A 106 4.03 -6.53 9.14
N SER A 107 2.74 -6.83 9.33
CA SER A 107 2.22 -7.28 10.61
C SER A 107 2.92 -8.53 11.16
N SER A 108 3.19 -9.52 10.30
CA SER A 108 3.90 -10.73 10.70
C SER A 108 5.36 -10.45 11.07
N SER A 109 6.09 -9.69 10.24
CA SER A 109 7.49 -9.35 10.48
C SER A 109 7.68 -8.50 11.74
N ILE A 110 6.80 -7.52 12.00
CA ILE A 110 6.97 -6.63 13.16
C ILE A 110 6.72 -7.36 14.48
N LYS A 111 5.77 -8.31 14.50
CA LYS A 111 5.53 -9.16 15.67
C LYS A 111 6.74 -10.04 15.98
N GLN A 112 7.35 -10.63 14.95
CA GLN A 112 8.57 -11.42 15.10
C GLN A 112 9.77 -10.56 15.53
N ALA A 113 9.90 -9.35 14.99
CA ALA A 113 10.96 -8.41 15.35
C ALA A 113 10.92 -8.02 16.84
N VAL A 114 9.72 -7.68 17.35
CA VAL A 114 9.54 -7.31 18.76
C VAL A 114 9.75 -8.52 19.69
N ALA A 115 9.27 -9.71 19.30
CA ALA A 115 9.42 -10.91 20.12
C ALA A 115 10.87 -11.42 20.20
N LEU A 116 11.62 -11.35 19.09
CA LEU A 116 12.97 -11.89 18.98
C LEU A 116 14.07 -10.83 19.19
N LYS A 117 13.71 -9.55 19.32
CA LYS A 117 14.63 -8.39 19.39
C LYS A 117 15.73 -8.42 18.30
N LYS A 118 15.40 -8.91 17.10
CA LYS A 118 16.32 -9.04 15.96
C LYS A 118 16.18 -7.86 15.00
N GLN A 119 17.27 -7.13 14.78
CA GLN A 119 17.34 -5.99 13.87
C GLN A 119 16.95 -6.36 12.42
N ASP A 120 17.30 -7.56 11.96
CA ASP A 120 16.99 -8.02 10.60
C ASP A 120 15.48 -8.10 10.33
N GLN A 121 14.72 -8.57 11.32
CA GLN A 121 13.26 -8.68 11.22
C GLN A 121 12.59 -7.31 11.22
N LEU A 122 13.16 -6.36 11.96
CA LEU A 122 12.69 -4.98 11.98
C LEU A 122 12.89 -4.31 10.61
N SER A 123 14.07 -4.49 10.01
CA SER A 123 14.37 -4.00 8.65
C SER A 123 13.40 -4.59 7.61
N SER A 124 13.14 -5.90 7.68
CA SER A 124 12.16 -6.57 6.83
C SER A 124 10.75 -6.02 7.03
N ALA A 125 10.34 -5.73 8.27
CA ALA A 125 9.04 -5.13 8.56
C ALA A 125 8.90 -3.76 7.88
N PHE A 126 9.85 -2.85 8.10
CA PHE A 126 9.81 -1.52 7.46
C PHE A 126 9.88 -1.58 5.94
N ASN A 127 10.61 -2.55 5.37
CA ASN A 127 10.62 -2.75 3.93
C ASN A 127 9.23 -3.16 3.38
N ASN A 128 8.50 -4.03 4.09
CA ASN A 128 7.12 -4.37 3.73
C ASN A 128 6.17 -3.17 3.86
N LEU A 129 6.35 -2.34 4.89
CA LEU A 129 5.57 -1.12 5.08
C LEU A 129 5.82 -0.11 3.94
N ARG A 130 7.09 0.07 3.55
CA ARG A 130 7.46 0.87 2.39
C ARG A 130 6.82 0.34 1.11
N ALA A 131 6.84 -0.98 0.89
CA ALA A 131 6.24 -1.60 -0.28
C ALA A 131 4.72 -1.39 -0.33
N HIS A 132 4.04 -1.45 0.81
CA HIS A 132 2.62 -1.15 0.94
C HIS A 132 2.30 0.29 0.48
N TYR A 133 2.96 1.30 1.07
CA TYR A 133 2.72 2.70 0.69
C TYR A 133 3.12 3.00 -0.75
N LYS A 134 4.21 2.42 -1.25
CA LYS A 134 4.62 2.57 -2.65
C LYS A 134 3.53 2.04 -3.60
N THR A 135 3.02 0.85 -3.32
CA THR A 135 1.99 0.21 -4.15
C THR A 135 0.68 0.99 -4.10
N PHE A 136 0.24 1.36 -2.90
CA PHE A 136 -1.00 2.13 -2.71
C PHE A 136 -0.89 3.53 -3.35
N GLY A 137 0.27 4.19 -3.23
CA GLY A 137 0.53 5.47 -3.87
C GLY A 137 0.46 5.41 -5.40
N ILE A 138 1.04 4.38 -6.02
CA ILE A 138 0.94 4.17 -7.47
C ILE A 138 -0.52 3.98 -7.89
N ILE A 139 -1.26 3.13 -7.17
CA ILE A 139 -2.69 2.90 -7.42
C ILE A 139 -3.48 4.22 -7.34
N MET A 140 -3.23 5.02 -6.31
CA MET A 140 -3.90 6.33 -6.14
C MET A 140 -3.55 7.32 -7.25
N ILE A 141 -2.29 7.38 -7.71
CA ILE A 141 -1.91 8.23 -8.85
C ILE A 141 -2.66 7.81 -10.11
N VAL A 142 -2.74 6.51 -10.39
CA VAL A 142 -3.48 6.00 -11.56
C VAL A 142 -4.95 6.43 -11.50
N PHE A 143 -5.61 6.28 -10.36
CA PHE A 143 -6.99 6.75 -10.19
C PHE A 143 -7.11 8.27 -10.34
N MET A 144 -6.18 9.05 -9.78
CA MET A 144 -6.18 10.51 -9.88
C MET A 144 -6.07 10.99 -11.34
N CYS A 145 -5.28 10.28 -12.17
CA CYS A 145 -5.16 10.59 -13.60
C CYS A 145 -6.38 10.12 -14.40
N LEU A 146 -6.92 8.93 -14.10
CA LEU A 146 -8.00 8.32 -14.86
C LEU A 146 -9.36 8.98 -14.61
N TYR A 147 -9.66 9.33 -13.36
CA TYR A 147 -10.95 9.88 -12.95
C TYR A 147 -11.38 11.15 -13.72
N PRO A 148 -10.53 12.21 -13.87
CA PRO A 148 -10.91 13.41 -14.61
C PRO A 148 -11.08 13.12 -16.11
N ILE A 149 -10.28 12.22 -16.69
CA ILE A 149 -10.41 11.82 -18.11
C ILE A 149 -11.77 11.17 -18.34
N LEU A 150 -12.19 10.27 -17.45
CA LEU A 150 -13.50 9.62 -17.54
C LEU A 150 -14.65 10.62 -17.40
N ILE A 151 -14.56 11.57 -16.46
CA ILE A 151 -15.59 12.60 -16.28
C ILE A 151 -15.71 13.46 -17.54
N ILE A 152 -14.59 13.97 -18.06
CA ILE A 152 -14.59 14.80 -19.28
C ILE A 152 -15.14 13.99 -20.45
N GLY A 153 -14.73 12.73 -20.60
CA GLY A 153 -15.22 11.82 -21.64
C GLY A 153 -16.74 11.60 -21.56
N MET A 154 -17.28 11.37 -20.36
CA MET A 154 -18.74 11.19 -20.16
C MET A 154 -19.53 12.47 -20.45
N VAL A 155 -19.03 13.63 -20.00
CA VAL A 155 -19.68 14.93 -20.27
C VAL A 155 -19.70 15.23 -21.76
N LEU A 156 -18.56 15.03 -22.46
CA LEU A 156 -18.50 15.23 -23.90
C LEU A 156 -19.39 14.24 -24.65
N PHE A 157 -19.35 12.94 -24.29
CA PHE A 157 -20.20 11.93 -24.90
C PHE A 157 -21.69 12.27 -24.73
N GLY A 158 -22.13 12.60 -23.52
CA GLY A 158 -23.51 13.00 -23.24
C GLY A 158 -23.94 14.26 -24.00
N PHE A 159 -23.04 15.24 -24.13
CA PHE A 159 -23.29 16.46 -24.90
C PHE A 159 -23.46 16.16 -26.40
N PHE A 160 -22.58 15.36 -27.00
CA PHE A 160 -22.65 15.00 -28.41
C PHE A 160 -23.79 14.02 -28.73
N SER A 161 -24.12 13.08 -27.83
CA SER A 161 -25.27 12.18 -28.01
C SER A 161 -26.60 12.91 -27.89
N GLY A 162 -26.69 13.93 -27.02
CA GLY A 162 -27.88 14.78 -26.90
C GLY A 162 -28.07 15.72 -28.09
N PHE A 163 -27.00 16.17 -28.74
CA PHE A 163 -27.06 17.05 -29.91
C PHE A 163 -27.28 16.27 -31.22
N GLY A 164 -26.68 15.10 -31.38
CA GLY A 164 -26.82 14.25 -32.57
C GLY A 164 -28.16 13.51 -32.71
N GLY A 165 -28.94 13.39 -31.62
CA GLY A 165 -30.30 12.83 -31.63
C GLY A 165 -31.40 13.83 -32.01
N ALA A 166 -31.09 15.13 -32.07
CA ALA A 166 -32.06 16.20 -32.34
C ALA A 166 -32.15 16.62 -33.81
N GLU A 167 -31.22 16.18 -34.66
CA GLU A 167 -31.22 16.48 -36.11
C GLU A 167 -31.82 15.35 -36.97
N GLY A 168 -32.49 14.38 -36.35
CA GLY A 168 -33.23 13.30 -37.01
C GLY A 168 -34.75 13.51 -37.01
N ILE A 169 -35.26 14.67 -37.42
CA ILE A 169 -36.67 14.92 -37.82
C ILE A 169 -36.63 15.94 -38.97
N PRO A 170 -37.44 15.93 -40.08
CA PRO A 170 -38.62 15.13 -40.52
C PRO A 170 -38.43 14.49 -41.95
N MET A 171 -39.27 13.65 -42.57
CA MET A 171 -40.73 13.40 -42.59
C MET A 171 -41.03 11.90 -42.55
#